data_AF-A0A1Q6R6Z9-F1
#
_entry.id   AF-A0A1Q6R6Z9-F1
#
_cell.length_a   1.000
_cell.length_b   1.000
_cell.length_c   1.000
_cell.angle_alpha   90.00
_cell.angle_beta   90.00
_cell.angle_gamma   90.00
#
_symmetry.space_group_name_H-M   'P 1'
#
loop_
_entity.id
_entity.type
_entity.pdbx_description
1 polymer ?
#
loop_
_entity_poly.entity_id
_entity_poly.type
_entity_poly.pdbx_seq_one_letter_code
_entity_poly.pdbx_strand_id
1 'polypeptide(L)'
;MTTLYEGAFAKINLTLDVLGKRADGYHDLQSVMQTVSVRDDVEIDVGTGKPWRLLCSVEGIPTDEKNLAWKAAKVYCDAMDKDPEGLEIRIVKRIPAGAGLGGGSADAAAVLRALNRHYGDPLSVLALAELGAQVGSDVPFCVVGGTAMVEGRGERLRKLPDMPDCLFVV
;
A
#
# COMPACT_ATOMS: atom_id res chain seq x y z
N MET A 1 14.81 -0.59 -19.71
CA MET A 1 13.42 -0.41 -19.28
C MET A 1 12.81 -1.76 -18.96
N THR A 2 12.24 -1.90 -17.77
CA THR A 2 11.56 -3.11 -17.30
C THR A 2 10.18 -2.72 -16.77
N THR A 3 9.14 -3.43 -17.19
CA THR A 3 7.76 -3.18 -16.75
C THR A 3 7.36 -4.20 -15.70
N LEU A 4 6.84 -3.72 -14.58
CA LEU A 4 6.37 -4.52 -13.44
C LEU A 4 4.86 -4.39 -13.32
N TYR A 5 4.18 -5.48 -13.00
CA TYR A 5 2.73 -5.50 -12.77
C TYR A 5 2.44 -6.01 -11.36
N GLU A 6 1.51 -5.35 -10.66
CA GLU A 6 1.09 -5.75 -9.33
C GLU A 6 -0.38 -5.37 -9.08
N GLY A 7 -1.12 -6.26 -8.40
CA GLY A 7 -2.48 -5.97 -7.94
C GLY A 7 -2.47 -5.23 -6.61
N ALA A 8 -3.25 -4.16 -6.50
CA ALA A 8 -3.45 -3.39 -5.28
C ALA A 8 -4.81 -3.71 -4.68
N PHE A 9 -4.87 -4.77 -3.85
CA PHE A 9 -6.10 -5.26 -3.26
C PHE A 9 -6.60 -4.37 -2.12
N ALA A 10 -7.90 -4.08 -2.13
CA ALA A 10 -8.56 -3.28 -1.11
C ALA A 10 -8.60 -4.03 0.24
N LYS A 11 -8.91 -3.27 1.29
CA LYS A 11 -9.17 -3.81 2.62
C LYS A 11 -10.51 -3.36 3.15
N ILE A 12 -11.01 -4.09 4.14
CA ILE A 12 -12.12 -3.69 5.00
C ILE A 12 -11.70 -3.84 6.46
N ASN A 13 -12.30 -3.02 7.33
CA ASN A 13 -12.22 -3.18 8.77
C ASN A 13 -13.46 -3.97 9.22
N LEU A 14 -13.29 -5.22 9.65
CA LEU A 14 -14.37 -6.03 10.21
C LEU A 14 -14.79 -5.53 11.60
N THR A 15 -13.81 -5.00 12.34
CA THR A 15 -14.00 -4.28 13.60
C THR A 15 -13.15 -3.01 13.57
N LEU A 16 -13.51 -1.99 14.35
CA LEU A 16 -12.68 -0.81 14.53
C LEU A 16 -12.98 -0.17 15.89
N ASP A 17 -12.10 -0.41 16.84
CA ASP A 17 -12.18 0.15 18.19
C ASP A 17 -11.19 1.30 18.33
N VAL A 18 -11.69 2.47 18.73
CA VAL A 18 -10.86 3.64 19.05
C VAL A 18 -10.63 3.65 20.56
N LEU A 19 -9.43 3.26 20.98
CA LEU A 19 -9.10 3.03 22.40
C LEU A 19 -8.81 4.32 23.15
N GLY A 20 -8.31 5.35 22.45
CA GLY A 20 -8.05 6.65 23.05
C GLY A 20 -7.19 7.55 22.19
N LYS A 21 -7.14 8.84 22.55
CA LYS A 21 -6.28 9.82 21.88
C LYS A 21 -4.86 9.73 22.42
N ARG A 22 -3.88 9.80 21.53
CA ARG A 22 -2.44 9.75 21.83
C ARG A 22 -1.85 11.16 21.91
N ALA A 23 -0.69 11.27 22.53
CA ALA A 23 0.06 12.53 22.63
C ALA A 23 0.58 13.03 21.27
N ASP A 24 0.76 12.13 20.30
CA ASP A 24 1.22 12.44 18.93
C ASP A 24 0.10 12.98 18.01
N GLY A 25 -1.10 13.21 18.56
CA GLY A 25 -2.26 13.72 17.81
C GLY A 25 -3.10 12.65 17.11
N TYR A 26 -2.67 11.39 17.12
CA TYR A 26 -3.43 10.26 16.57
C TYR A 26 -4.29 9.59 17.64
N HIS A 27 -4.96 8.51 17.25
CA HIS A 27 -5.68 7.62 18.16
C HIS A 27 -5.00 6.26 18.20
N ASP A 28 -5.02 5.62 19.37
CA ASP A 28 -4.72 4.20 19.49
C ASP A 28 -5.96 3.43 19.05
N LEU A 29 -5.76 2.48 18.13
CA LEU A 29 -6.79 1.73 17.44
C LEU A 29 -6.54 0.23 17.65
N GLN A 30 -7.63 -0.53 17.61
CA GLN A 30 -7.60 -1.99 17.48
C GLN A 30 -8.64 -2.40 16.43
N SER A 31 -8.23 -3.18 15.45
CA SER A 31 -9.09 -3.54 14.31
C SER A 31 -8.72 -4.91 13.76
N VAL A 32 -9.73 -5.72 13.47
CA VAL A 32 -9.57 -6.87 12.58
C VAL A 32 -9.75 -6.37 11.15
N MET A 33 -8.69 -6.39 10.36
CA MET A 33 -8.71 -6.01 8.95
C MET A 33 -8.68 -7.25 8.04
N GLN A 34 -9.33 -7.13 6.88
CA GLN A 34 -9.43 -8.18 5.87
C GLN A 34 -9.13 -7.61 4.48
N THR A 35 -8.24 -8.26 3.73
CA THR A 35 -8.06 -8.01 2.30
C THR A 35 -9.25 -8.56 1.50
N VAL A 36 -9.76 -7.81 0.53
CA VAL A 36 -10.85 -8.25 -0.36
C VAL A 36 -10.41 -8.28 -1.82
N SER A 37 -11.16 -8.97 -2.67
CA SER A 37 -10.80 -9.21 -4.08
C SER A 37 -10.89 -7.97 -4.98
N VAL A 38 -11.61 -6.93 -4.56
CA VAL A 38 -11.65 -5.64 -5.27
C VAL A 38 -10.25 -5.04 -5.25
N ARG A 39 -9.73 -4.66 -6.43
CA ARG A 39 -8.36 -4.17 -6.54
C ARG A 39 -8.19 -3.13 -7.64
N ASP A 40 -7.16 -2.33 -7.48
CA ASP A 40 -6.56 -1.54 -8.55
C ASP A 40 -5.48 -2.37 -9.26
N ASP A 41 -5.14 -2.01 -10.49
CA ASP A 41 -3.97 -2.57 -11.18
C ASP A 41 -2.88 -1.50 -11.23
N VAL A 42 -1.68 -1.85 -10.78
CA VAL A 42 -0.50 -0.98 -10.75
C VAL A 42 0.54 -1.52 -11.72
N GLU A 43 0.99 -0.64 -12.61
CA GLU A 43 2.07 -0.89 -13.55
C GLU A 43 3.23 0.07 -13.26
N ILE A 44 4.47 -0.42 -13.29
CA ILE A 44 5.67 0.36 -12.98
C ILE A 44 6.73 0.11 -14.04
N ASP A 45 7.07 1.14 -14.80
CA ASP A 45 8.22 1.13 -15.70
C ASP A 45 9.46 1.65 -14.97
N VAL A 46 10.48 0.81 -14.84
CA VAL A 46 11.80 1.15 -14.26
C VAL A 46 12.83 1.30 -15.38
N GLY A 47 13.79 2.21 -15.24
CA GLY A 47 14.85 2.45 -16.22
C GLY A 47 14.30 3.10 -17.49
N THR A 48 13.44 4.11 -17.33
CA THR A 48 12.80 4.84 -18.43
C THR A 48 13.71 5.92 -19.04
N GLY A 49 14.78 6.32 -18.34
CA GLY A 49 15.66 7.42 -18.71
C GLY A 49 14.97 8.80 -18.67
N LYS A 50 13.81 8.91 -18.01
CA LYS A 50 13.00 10.13 -17.92
C LYS A 50 12.76 10.52 -16.46
N PRO A 51 12.40 11.79 -16.18
CA PRO A 51 11.92 12.18 -14.86
C PRO A 51 10.79 11.26 -14.40
N TRP A 52 10.66 11.11 -13.09
CA TRP A 52 9.61 10.27 -12.53
C TRP A 52 8.23 10.79 -12.98
N ARG A 53 7.28 9.89 -13.20
CA ARG A 53 5.91 10.25 -13.59
C ARG A 53 4.88 9.29 -13.00
N LEU A 54 3.73 9.81 -12.60
CA LEU A 54 2.58 9.00 -12.19
C LEU A 54 1.40 9.32 -13.10
N LEU A 55 0.70 8.28 -13.53
CA LEU A 55 -0.55 8.36 -14.27
C LEU A 55 -1.63 7.62 -13.50
N CYS A 56 -2.83 8.19 -13.47
CA CYS A 56 -3.99 7.61 -12.81
C CYS A 56 -5.17 7.66 -13.78
N SER A 57 -5.93 6.57 -13.87
CA SER A 57 -7.10 6.47 -14.76
C SER A 57 -8.30 7.32 -14.32
N VAL A 58 -8.24 7.92 -13.13
CA VAL A 58 -9.32 8.73 -12.54
C VAL A 58 -8.81 10.15 -12.28
N GLU A 59 -9.55 11.14 -12.74
CA GLU A 59 -9.27 12.56 -12.53
C GLU A 59 -9.41 12.96 -11.06
N GLY A 60 -8.69 14.01 -10.64
CA GLY A 60 -8.74 14.55 -9.28
C GLY A 60 -7.90 13.79 -8.24
N ILE A 61 -7.36 12.62 -8.58
CA ILE A 61 -6.35 11.95 -7.76
C ILE A 61 -4.98 12.58 -8.05
N PRO A 62 -4.21 13.00 -7.02
CA PRO A 62 -2.87 13.55 -7.23
C PRO A 62 -1.97 12.61 -8.02
N THR A 63 -1.25 13.14 -9.00
CA THR A 63 -0.28 12.40 -9.83
C THR A 63 1.15 12.89 -9.64
N ASP A 64 1.38 13.55 -8.51
CA ASP A 64 2.67 14.09 -8.07
C ASP A 64 3.12 13.42 -6.76
N GLU A 65 4.12 14.02 -6.11
CA GLU A 65 4.71 13.54 -4.86
C GLU A 65 3.74 13.45 -3.68
N LYS A 66 2.52 13.97 -3.80
CA LYS A 66 1.48 13.83 -2.77
C LYS A 66 0.83 12.44 -2.79
N ASN A 67 0.89 11.73 -3.93
CA ASN A 67 0.35 10.39 -4.07
C ASN A 67 1.13 9.36 -3.25
N LEU A 68 0.43 8.46 -2.54
CA LEU A 68 1.08 7.44 -1.71
C LEU A 68 1.90 6.43 -2.53
N ALA A 69 1.49 6.09 -3.75
CA ALA A 69 2.25 5.21 -4.64
C ALA A 69 3.58 5.84 -5.07
N TRP A 70 3.58 7.15 -5.34
CA TRP A 70 4.82 7.88 -5.60
C TRP A 70 5.74 7.89 -4.38
N LYS A 71 5.19 8.25 -3.22
CA LYS A 71 5.93 8.27 -1.95
C LYS A 71 6.51 6.89 -1.63
N ALA A 72 5.76 5.82 -1.88
CA ALA A 72 6.23 4.45 -1.71
C ALA A 72 7.44 4.13 -2.57
N ALA A 73 7.41 4.49 -3.86
CA ALA A 73 8.58 4.31 -4.72
C ALA A 73 9.79 5.10 -4.22
N LYS A 74 9.58 6.35 -3.79
CA LYS A 74 10.65 7.21 -3.27
C LYS A 74 11.27 6.63 -2.00
N VAL A 75 10.43 6.29 -1.02
CA VAL A 75 10.86 5.70 0.26
C VAL A 75 11.59 4.37 0.05
N TYR A 76 11.12 3.52 -0.87
CA TYR A 76 11.83 2.28 -1.20
C TYR A 76 13.20 2.53 -1.82
N CYS A 77 13.28 3.39 -2.84
CA CYS A 77 14.54 3.70 -3.52
C CYS A 77 15.55 4.32 -2.55
N ASP A 78 15.11 5.26 -1.70
CA ASP A 78 15.97 5.88 -0.70
C ASP A 78 16.48 4.87 0.35
N ALA A 79 15.60 4.01 0.86
CA ALA A 79 15.98 3.03 1.89
C ALA A 79 16.95 1.98 1.37
N MET A 80 16.82 1.57 0.09
CA MET A 80 17.63 0.53 -0.54
C MET A 80 18.84 1.07 -1.31
N ASP A 81 19.07 2.38 -1.28
CA ASP A 81 20.11 3.07 -2.07
C ASP A 81 20.07 2.67 -3.55
N LYS A 82 18.86 2.77 -4.15
CA LYS A 82 18.60 2.43 -5.54
C LYS A 82 18.23 3.67 -6.34
N ASP A 83 18.90 3.86 -7.47
CA ASP A 83 18.43 4.75 -8.53
C ASP A 83 17.70 3.91 -9.60
N PRO A 84 16.39 4.11 -9.82
CA PRO A 84 15.66 3.40 -10.87
C PRO A 84 16.01 3.88 -12.28
N GLU A 85 16.87 4.89 -12.47
CA GLU A 85 17.21 5.49 -13.77
C GLU A 85 15.95 5.96 -14.54
N GLY A 86 15.01 6.54 -13.78
CA GLY A 86 13.69 6.96 -14.26
C GLY A 86 12.59 5.95 -13.95
N LEU A 87 11.41 6.47 -13.62
CA LEU A 87 10.27 5.68 -13.11
C LEU A 87 8.95 6.21 -13.68
N GLU A 88 8.09 5.35 -14.23
CA GLU A 88 6.69 5.72 -14.50
C GLU A 88 5.74 4.74 -13.80
N ILE A 89 4.84 5.25 -12.96
CA ILE A 89 3.80 4.46 -12.30
C ILE A 89 2.47 4.73 -13.00
N ARG A 90 1.75 3.71 -13.44
CA ARG A 90 0.39 3.82 -13.97
C ARG A 90 -0.57 3.06 -13.06
N ILE A 91 -1.65 3.71 -12.64
CA ILE A 91 -2.65 3.12 -11.75
C ILE A 91 -4.01 3.14 -12.43
N VAL A 92 -4.59 1.96 -12.63
CA VAL A 92 -5.98 1.80 -13.06
C VAL A 92 -6.86 1.58 -11.84
N LYS A 93 -7.60 2.63 -11.47
CA LYS A 93 -8.43 2.66 -10.27
C LYS A 93 -9.81 2.02 -10.49
N ARG A 94 -10.17 1.15 -9.57
CA ARG A 94 -11.49 0.52 -9.35
C ARG A 94 -11.92 0.63 -7.89
N ILE A 95 -10.99 0.77 -6.95
CA ILE A 95 -11.29 1.08 -5.55
C ILE A 95 -11.67 2.57 -5.45
N PRO A 96 -12.91 2.90 -5.03
CA PRO A 96 -13.33 4.29 -4.93
C PRO A 96 -12.48 5.07 -3.91
N ALA A 97 -11.99 6.24 -4.31
CA ALA A 97 -11.24 7.12 -3.43
C ALA A 97 -12.12 7.60 -2.25
N GLY A 98 -11.58 7.59 -1.03
CA GLY A 98 -12.30 8.04 0.17
C GLY A 98 -13.35 7.07 0.72
N ALA A 99 -13.53 5.88 0.14
CA ALA A 99 -14.54 4.91 0.59
C ALA A 99 -14.16 4.08 1.84
N GLY A 100 -13.05 4.40 2.52
CA GLY A 100 -12.57 3.62 3.67
C GLY A 100 -11.91 2.27 3.31
N LEU A 101 -11.85 1.92 2.03
CA LEU A 101 -11.34 0.65 1.51
C LEU A 101 -9.80 0.57 1.38
N GLY A 102 -9.08 1.60 1.82
CA GLY A 102 -7.61 1.63 1.79
C GLY A 102 -6.98 1.70 0.39
N GLY A 103 -7.70 2.13 -0.65
CA GLY A 103 -7.22 2.07 -2.04
C GLY A 103 -5.86 2.74 -2.28
N GLY A 104 -5.63 3.96 -1.77
CA GLY A 104 -4.32 4.62 -1.92
C GLY A 104 -3.20 3.91 -1.16
N SER A 105 -3.51 3.27 -0.03
CA SER A 105 -2.55 2.46 0.73
C SER A 105 -2.26 1.13 0.04
N ALA A 106 -3.26 0.55 -0.63
CA ALA A 106 -3.11 -0.64 -1.46
C ALA A 106 -2.20 -0.37 -2.67
N ASP A 107 -2.38 0.77 -3.34
CA ASP A 107 -1.53 1.21 -4.44
C ASP A 107 -0.07 1.35 -3.98
N ALA A 108 0.15 2.01 -2.84
CA ALA A 108 1.47 2.16 -2.24
C ALA A 108 2.12 0.82 -1.89
N ALA A 109 1.37 -0.09 -1.26
CA ALA A 109 1.87 -1.43 -0.94
C ALA A 109 2.20 -2.24 -2.20
N ALA A 110 1.41 -2.11 -3.27
CA ALA A 110 1.71 -2.75 -4.55
C ALA A 110 3.02 -2.23 -5.14
N VAL A 111 3.27 -0.92 -5.08
CA VAL A 111 4.56 -0.34 -5.51
C VAL A 111 5.72 -0.92 -4.69
N LEU A 112 5.60 -0.97 -3.36
CA LEU A 112 6.63 -1.54 -2.49
C LEU A 112 6.93 -3.00 -2.85
N ARG A 113 5.90 -3.85 -3.01
CA ARG A 113 6.07 -5.26 -3.38
C ARG A 113 6.71 -5.44 -4.74
N ALA A 114 6.26 -4.67 -5.74
CA ALA A 114 6.78 -4.74 -7.10
C ALA A 114 8.26 -4.36 -7.17
N LEU A 115 8.65 -3.26 -6.50
CA LEU A 115 10.05 -2.83 -6.43
C LEU A 115 10.90 -3.82 -5.63
N ASN A 116 10.41 -4.32 -4.49
CA ASN A 116 11.12 -5.33 -3.69
C ASN A 116 11.47 -6.55 -4.54
N ARG A 117 10.47 -7.10 -5.25
CA ARG A 117 10.65 -8.23 -6.17
C ARG A 117 11.60 -7.90 -7.31
N HIS A 118 11.51 -6.71 -7.89
CA HIS A 118 12.40 -6.28 -8.98
C HIS A 118 13.87 -6.26 -8.57
N TYR A 119 14.15 -5.83 -7.34
CA TYR A 119 15.52 -5.79 -6.79
C TYR A 119 15.92 -7.07 -6.05
N GLY A 120 15.20 -8.19 -6.24
CA GLY A 120 15.59 -9.50 -5.73
C GLY A 120 15.14 -9.81 -4.31
N ASP A 121 14.05 -9.21 -3.86
CA ASP A 121 13.43 -9.39 -2.54
C ASP A 121 14.38 -9.19 -1.34
N PRO A 122 15.11 -8.05 -1.27
CA PRO A 122 16.03 -7.80 -0.16
C PRO A 122 15.33 -7.62 1.19
N LEU A 123 14.07 -7.18 1.19
CA LEU A 123 13.27 -7.01 2.40
C LEU A 123 12.30 -8.18 2.58
N SER A 124 12.24 -8.68 3.81
CA SER A 124 11.14 -9.56 4.23
C SER A 124 9.81 -8.79 4.18
N VAL A 125 8.68 -9.52 4.12
CA VAL A 125 7.35 -8.91 4.13
C VAL A 125 7.13 -7.96 5.32
N LEU A 126 7.65 -8.33 6.51
CA LEU A 126 7.53 -7.49 7.70
C LEU A 126 8.40 -6.24 7.61
N ALA A 127 9.64 -6.35 7.14
CA ALA A 127 10.51 -5.19 6.94
C ALA A 127 9.95 -4.24 5.85
N LEU A 128 9.32 -4.79 4.81
CA LEU A 128 8.64 -4.01 3.78
C LEU A 128 7.38 -3.32 4.33
N ALA A 129 6.66 -3.96 5.24
CA ALA A 129 5.53 -3.36 5.94
C ALA A 129 5.97 -2.22 6.89
N GLU A 130 7.08 -2.40 7.62
CA GLU A 130 7.69 -1.36 8.45
C GLU A 130 8.10 -0.14 7.61
N LEU A 131 8.69 -0.37 6.44
CA LEU A 131 8.99 0.69 5.49
C LEU A 131 7.71 1.39 5.00
N GLY A 132 6.66 0.61 4.71
CA GLY A 132 5.34 1.11 4.34
C GLY A 132 4.69 2.00 5.41
N ALA A 133 4.98 1.79 6.70
CA ALA A 133 4.46 2.62 7.78
C ALA A 133 4.89 4.10 7.68
N GLN A 134 6.01 4.37 6.99
CA GLN A 134 6.47 5.74 6.71
C GLN A 134 5.61 6.44 5.63
N VAL A 135 4.91 5.67 4.80
CA VAL A 135 4.07 6.16 3.71
C VAL A 135 2.64 6.42 4.18
N GLY A 136 2.06 5.51 4.97
CA GLY A 136 0.73 5.68 5.55
C GLY A 136 0.30 4.55 6.48
N SER A 137 -0.62 4.84 7.39
CA SER A 137 -1.06 3.92 8.46
C SER A 137 -1.59 2.56 7.99
N ASP A 138 -2.31 2.51 6.88
CA ASP A 138 -2.89 1.26 6.35
C ASP A 138 -1.94 0.53 5.38
N VAL A 139 -0.83 1.16 4.96
CA VAL A 139 0.13 0.56 4.02
C VAL A 139 0.76 -0.72 4.56
N PRO A 140 1.18 -0.80 5.85
CA PRO A 140 1.68 -2.04 6.43
C PRO A 140 0.71 -3.21 6.25
N PHE A 141 -0.58 -3.01 6.56
CA PHE A 141 -1.59 -4.05 6.36
C PHE A 141 -1.72 -4.42 4.88
N CYS A 142 -1.76 -3.43 3.99
CA CYS A 142 -1.84 -3.67 2.55
C CYS A 142 -0.61 -4.39 1.97
N VAL A 143 0.55 -4.33 2.62
CA VAL A 143 1.75 -5.13 2.26
C VAL A 143 1.57 -6.58 2.68
N VAL A 144 1.11 -6.83 3.92
CA VAL A 144 0.97 -8.18 4.49
C VAL A 144 -0.21 -8.94 3.90
N GLY A 145 -1.37 -8.28 3.80
CA GLY A 145 -2.63 -8.84 3.31
C GLY A 145 -3.25 -9.92 4.20
N GLY A 146 -4.33 -10.52 3.70
CA GLY A 146 -5.07 -11.59 4.38
C GLY A 146 -5.97 -11.06 5.49
N THR A 147 -6.04 -11.80 6.60
CA THR A 147 -6.75 -11.40 7.83
C THR A 147 -5.73 -11.06 8.91
N ALA A 148 -5.82 -9.89 9.54
CA ALA A 148 -4.90 -9.51 10.59
C ALA A 148 -5.56 -8.68 11.69
N MET A 149 -5.06 -8.85 12.91
CA MET A 149 -5.25 -7.89 13.99
C MET A 149 -4.27 -6.73 13.77
N VAL A 150 -4.81 -5.53 13.80
CA VAL A 150 -4.10 -4.27 13.55
C VAL A 150 -4.28 -3.39 14.77
N GLU A 151 -3.15 -2.99 15.38
CA GLU A 151 -3.12 -2.25 16.63
C GLU A 151 -2.22 -1.01 16.54
N GLY A 152 -2.30 -0.12 17.54
CA GLY A 152 -1.51 1.11 17.57
C GLY A 152 -2.15 2.16 16.66
N ARG A 153 -1.39 2.71 15.73
CA ARG A 153 -1.88 3.58 14.64
C ARG A 153 -2.09 2.83 13.33
N GLY A 154 -1.98 1.51 13.32
CA GLY A 154 -1.98 0.68 12.10
C GLY A 154 -0.69 -0.11 11.88
N GLU A 155 0.37 0.20 12.64
CA GLU A 155 1.72 -0.34 12.45
C GLU A 155 1.96 -1.71 13.10
N ARG A 156 1.20 -2.04 14.16
CA ARG A 156 1.37 -3.33 14.86
C ARG A 156 0.45 -4.36 14.24
N LEU A 157 1.03 -5.30 13.49
CA LEU A 157 0.28 -6.32 12.75
C LEU A 157 0.52 -7.70 13.34
N ARG A 158 -0.57 -8.44 13.57
CA ARG A 158 -0.53 -9.86 13.88
C ARG A 158 -1.48 -10.60 12.96
N LYS A 159 -0.92 -11.46 12.10
CA LYS A 159 -1.70 -12.30 11.19
C LYS A 159 -2.65 -13.19 12.00
N LEU A 160 -3.89 -13.28 11.54
CA LEU A 160 -4.92 -14.16 12.07
C LEU A 160 -5.12 -15.36 11.12
N PRO A 161 -5.82 -16.42 11.56
CA PRO A 161 -6.26 -17.46 10.65
C PRO A 161 -7.04 -16.87 9.48
N ASP A 162 -6.93 -17.49 8.31
CA ASP A 162 -7.65 -17.06 7.13
C ASP A 162 -9.16 -17.14 7.39
N MET A 163 -9.88 -16.15 6.88
CA MET A 163 -11.33 -16.11 6.94
C MET A 163 -11.93 -17.29 6.16
N PRO A 164 -13.05 -17.89 6.60
CA PRO A 164 -13.79 -18.84 5.78
C PRO A 164 -14.23 -18.19 4.45
N ASP A 165 -14.37 -19.01 3.41
CA ASP A 165 -14.84 -18.56 2.11
C ASP A 165 -16.20 -17.85 2.24
N CYS A 166 -16.23 -16.56 1.93
CA CYS A 166 -17.43 -15.74 1.98
C CYS A 166 -17.38 -14.59 0.97
N LEU A 167 -18.53 -13.95 0.76
CA LEU A 167 -18.66 -12.79 -0.12
C LEU A 167 -18.92 -11.53 0.71
N PHE A 168 -18.16 -10.48 0.40
CA PHE A 168 -18.44 -9.13 0.88
C PHE A 168 -19.14 -8.35 -0.23
N VAL A 169 -20.25 -7.70 0.11
CA VAL A 169 -20.88 -6.69 -0.73
C VAL A 169 -20.48 -5.34 -0.13
N VAL A 170 -19.64 -4.61 -0.85
CA VAL A 170 -19.09 -3.29 -0.47
C VAL A 170 -19.68 -2.18 -1.32
#